data_AF-A0A7X0MN71-F1
#
_entry.id   AF-A0A7X0MN71-F1
#
_cell.length_a   1.000
_cell.length_b   1.000
_cell.length_c   1.000
_cell.angle_alpha   90.00
_cell.angle_beta   90.00
_cell.angle_gamma   90.00
#
_symmetry.space_group_name_H-M   'P 1'
#
loop_
_entity.id
_entity.type
_entity.pdbx_description
1 polymer ?
#
loop_
_entity_poly.entity_id
_entity_poly.type
_entity_poly.pdbx_seq_one_letter_code
_entity_poly.pdbx_strand_id
1 'polypeptide(L)'
;MIPTATISMVANAMSATAMMTPLPPSDQPTRLGQSIDQAMRDIDKNLASRKRALALREEAQRAAEQRLQSAEANPTGAGGSATPNGDTAYDDLAHIYQAMKPNRAAPIFEKLAPDVQLNIARKMRGRSAALLMASMSSGAAADLSMALAGHPVSRPAVLPAAERPTPRVAVARASASLPRTAARSGGDVARIARPTVTAPRLPTVPARRSTANRAADASAAEAAARDGTADVPAAR
;
A
#
# COMPACT_ATOMS: atom_id res chain seq x y z
N MET A 1 56.27 -6.23 -28.64
CA MET A 1 56.24 -7.61 -29.18
C MET A 1 54.81 -8.13 -29.04
N ILE A 2 54.12 -8.29 -30.17
CA ILE A 2 52.71 -8.71 -30.31
C ILE A 2 52.73 -10.10 -30.96
N PRO A 3 51.86 -11.04 -30.57
CA PRO A 3 51.45 -12.09 -31.48
C PRO A 3 49.97 -11.97 -31.85
N THR A 4 49.76 -11.67 -33.13
CA THR A 4 48.54 -11.70 -33.92
C THR A 4 47.94 -13.12 -34.02
N ALA A 5 46.65 -13.26 -33.74
CA ALA A 5 45.90 -14.50 -33.95
C ALA A 5 45.51 -14.64 -35.43
N THR A 6 45.85 -15.78 -36.02
CA THR A 6 45.65 -16.15 -37.42
C THR A 6 44.20 -16.61 -37.68
N ILE A 7 43.62 -16.09 -38.76
CA ILE A 7 42.29 -16.49 -39.28
C ILE A 7 42.46 -17.81 -40.06
N SER A 8 41.75 -18.86 -39.66
CA SER A 8 41.64 -20.10 -40.44
C SER A 8 40.53 -19.97 -41.47
N MET A 9 40.92 -20.03 -42.74
CA MET A 9 40.07 -20.03 -43.92
C MET A 9 39.91 -21.48 -44.37
N VAL A 10 38.71 -22.06 -44.30
CA VAL A 10 38.41 -23.36 -44.94
C VAL A 10 37.67 -23.08 -46.23
N ALA A 11 38.40 -23.24 -47.34
CA ALA A 11 37.88 -23.30 -48.68
C ALA A 11 37.46 -24.75 -48.98
N ASN A 12 36.19 -24.97 -49.32
CA ASN A 12 35.76 -26.24 -49.87
C ASN A 12 35.28 -26.00 -51.31
N ALA A 13 36.20 -26.19 -52.25
CA ALA A 13 35.93 -26.22 -53.68
C ALA A 13 35.60 -27.66 -54.08
N MET A 14 34.36 -27.93 -54.49
CA MET A 14 34.01 -29.13 -55.23
C MET A 14 33.26 -28.74 -56.50
N SER A 15 33.85 -29.19 -57.59
CA SER A 15 33.49 -28.98 -58.98
C SER A 15 32.25 -29.78 -59.38
N ALA A 16 31.37 -29.16 -60.17
CA ALA A 16 30.45 -29.90 -61.04
C ALA A 16 30.33 -29.14 -62.37
N THR A 17 31.15 -29.54 -63.32
CA THR A 17 31.00 -29.25 -64.75
C THR A 17 29.75 -29.97 -65.26
N ALA A 18 28.61 -29.28 -65.21
CA ALA A 18 27.41 -29.66 -65.94
C ALA A 18 27.35 -28.85 -67.24
N MET A 19 27.39 -29.57 -68.35
CA MET A 19 27.13 -29.10 -69.71
C MET A 19 25.80 -28.30 -69.73
N MET A 20 25.81 -27.03 -70.15
CA MET A 20 24.61 -26.18 -70.18
C MET A 20 24.23 -25.84 -71.62
N THR A 21 23.26 -26.60 -72.15
CA THR A 21 22.33 -26.21 -73.20
C THR A 21 21.76 -24.81 -72.89
N PRO A 22 21.68 -23.86 -73.85
CA PRO A 22 21.13 -22.55 -73.57
C PRO A 22 19.63 -22.68 -73.30
N LEU A 23 19.26 -22.64 -72.02
CA LEU A 23 17.88 -22.63 -71.54
C LEU A 23 17.28 -21.26 -71.87
N PRO A 24 16.08 -21.17 -72.47
CA PRO A 24 15.41 -19.89 -72.70
C PRO A 24 15.19 -19.16 -71.35
N PRO A 25 15.12 -17.82 -71.32
CA PRO A 25 14.88 -17.06 -70.10
C PRO A 25 13.49 -17.41 -69.57
N SER A 26 13.41 -18.39 -68.68
CA SER A 26 12.20 -18.73 -67.97
C SER A 26 11.99 -17.69 -66.88
N ASP A 27 11.25 -16.64 -67.24
CA ASP A 27 10.72 -15.57 -66.37
C ASP A 27 9.61 -16.08 -65.43
N GLN A 28 9.69 -17.36 -65.06
CA GLN A 28 8.73 -18.06 -64.24
C GLN A 28 9.36 -18.29 -62.87
N PRO A 29 8.78 -17.72 -61.79
CA PRO A 29 9.35 -17.85 -60.46
C PRO A 29 9.42 -19.32 -60.08
N THR A 30 10.64 -19.86 -60.03
CA THR A 30 10.89 -21.23 -59.60
C THR A 30 10.35 -21.42 -58.19
N ARG A 31 9.81 -22.61 -57.89
CA ARG A 31 9.23 -22.92 -56.57
C ARG A 31 10.19 -22.59 -55.42
N LEU A 32 11.50 -22.77 -55.64
CA LEU A 32 12.55 -22.38 -54.70
C LEU A 32 12.63 -20.85 -54.54
N GLY A 33 12.61 -20.08 -55.63
CA GLY A 33 12.55 -18.61 -55.59
C GLY A 33 11.36 -18.08 -54.80
N GLN A 34 10.16 -18.65 -55.03
CA GLN A 34 8.96 -18.29 -54.27
C GLN A 34 9.11 -18.58 -52.77
N SER A 35 9.78 -19.67 -52.39
CA SER A 35 10.03 -20.01 -50.98
C SER A 35 11.04 -19.07 -50.32
N ILE A 36 12.06 -18.62 -51.07
CA ILE A 36 13.06 -17.66 -50.59
C ILE A 36 12.41 -16.29 -50.41
N ASP A 37 11.61 -15.83 -51.37
CA ASP A 37 10.88 -14.57 -51.27
C ASP A 37 9.92 -14.56 -50.07
N GLN A 38 9.26 -15.69 -49.82
CA GLN A 38 8.39 -15.83 -48.66
C GLN A 38 9.18 -15.79 -47.36
N ALA A 39 10.32 -16.49 -47.29
CA ALA A 39 11.21 -16.46 -46.12
C ALA A 39 11.76 -15.05 -45.85
N MET A 40 12.15 -14.30 -46.88
CA MET A 40 12.62 -12.91 -46.74
C MET A 40 11.52 -12.00 -46.19
N ARG A 41 10.30 -12.10 -46.72
CA ARG A 41 9.14 -11.34 -46.21
C ARG A 41 8.84 -11.64 -44.74
N ASP A 42 8.99 -12.90 -44.33
CA ASP A 42 8.75 -13.29 -42.94
C ASP A 42 9.87 -12.81 -42.01
N ILE A 43 11.12 -12.80 -42.48
CA ILE A 43 12.24 -12.16 -41.76
C ILE A 43 11.97 -10.66 -41.59
N ASP A 44 11.57 -9.96 -42.66
CA ASP A 44 11.31 -8.52 -42.61
C ASP A 44 10.19 -8.16 -41.64
N LYS A 45 9.09 -8.94 -41.62
CA LYS A 45 8.01 -8.76 -40.64
C LYS A 45 8.51 -8.94 -39.20
N ASN A 46 9.34 -9.95 -38.96
CA ASN A 46 9.92 -10.21 -37.64
C ASN A 46 10.91 -9.13 -37.21
N LEU A 47 11.70 -8.58 -38.13
CA LEU A 47 12.58 -7.46 -37.83
C LEU A 47 11.79 -6.18 -37.56
N ALA A 48 10.72 -5.92 -38.33
CA ALA A 48 9.85 -4.77 -38.11
C ALA A 48 9.14 -4.83 -36.74
N SER A 49 8.65 -6.01 -36.33
CA SER A 49 8.01 -6.19 -35.02
C SER A 49 9.00 -5.95 -33.87
N ARG A 50 10.22 -6.49 -33.97
CA ARG A 50 11.29 -6.28 -32.99
C ARG A 50 11.70 -4.82 -32.89
N LYS A 51 11.85 -4.12 -34.02
CA LYS A 51 12.16 -2.68 -34.03
C LYS A 51 11.08 -1.86 -33.33
N ARG A 52 9.80 -2.14 -33.57
CA ARG A 52 8.69 -1.47 -32.86
C ARG A 52 8.71 -1.75 -31.36
N ALA A 53 8.96 -2.99 -30.95
CA ALA A 53 9.06 -3.35 -29.53
C ALA A 53 10.23 -2.64 -28.84
N LEU A 54 11.38 -2.51 -29.51
CA LEU A 54 12.53 -1.75 -29.00
C LEU A 54 12.22 -0.26 -28.91
N ALA A 55 11.62 0.34 -29.94
CA ALA A 55 11.23 1.75 -29.93
C ALA A 55 10.28 2.09 -28.77
N LEU A 56 9.29 1.24 -28.50
CA LEU A 56 8.38 1.41 -27.37
C LEU A 56 9.12 1.31 -26.02
N ARG A 57 10.11 0.43 -25.92
CA ARG A 57 10.93 0.29 -24.70
C ARG A 57 11.82 1.51 -24.49
N GLU A 58 12.43 2.02 -25.55
CA GLU A 58 13.26 3.23 -25.51
C GLU A 58 12.43 4.46 -25.13
N GLU A 59 11.21 4.59 -25.67
CA GLU A 59 10.28 5.66 -25.30
C GLU A 59 9.86 5.56 -23.83
N ALA A 60 9.53 4.35 -23.35
CA ALA A 60 9.21 4.12 -21.95
C ALA A 60 10.39 4.42 -21.02
N GLN A 61 11.63 4.08 -21.42
CA GLN A 61 12.84 4.40 -20.67
C GLN A 61 13.08 5.91 -20.61
N ARG A 62 12.98 6.62 -21.75
CA ARG A 62 13.09 8.09 -21.78
C ARG A 62 12.03 8.77 -20.92
N ALA A 63 10.79 8.28 -20.95
CA ALA A 63 9.72 8.80 -20.11
C ALA A 63 10.00 8.55 -18.61
N ALA A 64 10.57 7.39 -18.25
CA ALA A 64 10.99 7.09 -16.89
C ALA A 64 12.15 8.00 -16.44
N GLU A 65 13.16 8.20 -17.29
CA GLU A 65 14.29 9.11 -17.04
C GLU A 65 13.81 10.55 -16.82
N GLN A 66 12.90 11.05 -17.67
CA GLN A 66 12.31 12.39 -17.51
C GLN A 66 11.53 12.52 -16.20
N ARG A 67 10.81 11.47 -15.77
CA ARG A 67 10.10 11.46 -14.48
C ARG A 67 11.07 11.49 -13.30
N LEU A 68 12.16 10.73 -13.37
CA LEU A 68 13.20 10.74 -12.34
C LEU A 68 13.88 12.10 -12.25
N GLN A 69 14.27 12.68 -13.40
CA GLN A 69 14.86 14.01 -13.45
C GLN A 69 13.92 15.10 -12.92
N SER A 70 12.62 14.99 -13.21
CA SER A 70 11.60 15.90 -12.67
C SER A 70 11.36 15.72 -11.16
N ALA A 71 11.46 14.49 -10.65
CA ALA A 71 11.34 14.18 -9.23
C ALA A 71 12.56 14.67 -8.43
N GLU A 72 13.77 14.57 -8.99
CA GLU A 72 14.99 15.14 -8.40
C GLU A 72 14.96 16.68 -8.37
N ALA A 73 14.39 17.30 -9.41
CA ALA A 73 14.24 18.76 -9.47
C ALA A 73 13.11 19.30 -8.56
N ASN A 74 12.15 18.46 -8.18
CA ASN A 74 11.01 18.84 -7.32
C ASN A 74 10.67 17.72 -6.32
N PRO A 75 11.40 17.62 -5.19
CA PRO A 75 11.19 16.57 -4.19
C PRO A 75 9.84 16.63 -3.45
N THR A 76 8.98 17.60 -3.77
CA THR A 76 7.67 17.82 -3.12
C THR A 76 6.46 17.49 -3.99
N GLY A 77 6.64 17.05 -5.26
CA GLY A 77 5.56 17.04 -6.25
C GLY A 77 5.11 15.70 -6.87
N ALA A 78 5.78 14.56 -6.62
CA ALA A 78 5.50 13.32 -7.37
C ALA A 78 4.58 12.33 -6.63
N GLY A 79 3.36 12.75 -6.32
CA GLY A 79 2.26 11.85 -5.94
C GLY A 79 1.56 11.32 -7.19
N GLY A 80 2.01 10.21 -7.78
CA GLY A 80 1.40 9.77 -9.03
C GLY A 80 1.94 8.51 -9.70
N SER A 81 2.31 7.47 -8.96
CA SER A 81 2.31 6.09 -9.48
C SER A 81 2.45 5.11 -8.32
N ALA A 82 1.36 4.40 -8.03
CA ALA A 82 1.26 3.41 -6.98
C ALA A 82 2.09 2.15 -7.31
N THR A 83 3.39 2.17 -7.02
CA THR A 83 3.95 1.07 -6.24
C THR A 83 3.43 1.24 -4.82
N PRO A 84 2.93 0.20 -4.14
CA PRO A 84 2.74 0.26 -2.70
C PRO A 84 4.13 0.33 -2.09
N ASN A 85 4.74 1.51 -2.11
CA ASN A 85 5.87 1.84 -1.27
C ASN A 85 5.40 1.50 0.14
N GLY A 86 6.15 0.66 0.87
CA GLY A 86 5.73 0.17 2.20
C GLY A 86 5.30 1.28 3.15
N ASP A 87 5.78 2.50 2.91
CA ASP A 87 5.34 3.73 3.59
C ASP A 87 3.83 3.99 3.50
N THR A 88 3.21 3.75 2.34
CA THR A 88 1.77 3.92 2.13
C THR A 88 0.95 2.90 2.91
N ALA A 89 1.45 1.66 3.04
CA ALA A 89 0.77 0.62 3.81
C ALA A 89 0.73 0.96 5.31
N TYR A 90 1.80 1.55 5.85
CA TYR A 90 1.81 2.02 7.24
C TYR A 90 0.95 3.26 7.45
N ASP A 91 0.86 4.15 6.46
CA ASP A 91 -0.05 5.31 6.49
C ASP A 91 -1.52 4.86 6.56
N ASP A 92 -1.91 3.87 5.75
CA ASP A 92 -3.26 3.31 5.76
C ASP A 92 -3.59 2.63 7.10
N LEU A 93 -2.66 1.84 7.63
CA LEU A 93 -2.80 1.22 8.95
C LEU A 93 -2.95 2.28 10.06
N ALA A 94 -2.14 3.35 10.02
CA ALA A 94 -2.25 4.45 10.95
C ALA A 94 -3.63 5.12 10.87
N HIS A 95 -4.19 5.30 9.67
CA HIS A 95 -5.54 5.83 9.49
C HIS A 95 -6.62 4.93 10.11
N ILE A 96 -6.54 3.61 9.91
CA ILE A 96 -7.49 2.64 10.47
C ILE A 96 -7.47 2.68 12.00
N TYR A 97 -6.29 2.65 12.62
CA TYR A 97 -6.16 2.71 14.07
C TYR A 97 -6.62 4.06 14.65
N GLN A 98 -6.41 5.17 13.93
CA GLN A 98 -6.90 6.49 14.34
C GLN A 98 -8.43 6.62 14.28
N ALA A 99 -9.08 5.96 13.31
CA ALA A 99 -10.54 5.95 13.20
C ALA A 99 -11.21 5.05 14.25
N MET A 100 -10.45 4.12 14.84
CA MET A 100 -10.92 3.20 15.87
C MET A 100 -10.85 3.83 17.28
N LYS A 101 -11.71 3.35 18.19
CA LYS A 101 -11.67 3.75 19.60
C LYS A 101 -10.36 3.29 20.26
N PRO A 102 -9.63 4.16 21.01
CA PRO A 102 -8.34 3.81 21.61
C PRO A 102 -8.39 2.54 22.47
N ASN A 103 -9.41 2.42 23.32
CA ASN A 103 -9.60 1.26 24.20
C ASN A 103 -9.75 -0.08 23.46
N ARG A 104 -10.17 -0.08 22.19
CA ARG A 104 -10.24 -1.30 21.36
C ARG A 104 -8.97 -1.49 20.52
N ALA A 105 -8.39 -0.39 20.09
CA ALA A 105 -7.17 -0.37 19.29
C ALA A 105 -5.95 -0.86 20.09
N ALA A 106 -5.80 -0.39 21.33
CA ALA A 106 -4.66 -0.70 22.20
C ALA A 106 -4.36 -2.21 22.34
N PRO A 107 -5.30 -3.08 22.74
CA PRO A 107 -5.01 -4.50 22.92
C PRO A 107 -4.66 -5.23 21.62
N ILE A 108 -5.11 -4.70 20.46
CA ILE A 108 -4.75 -5.25 19.14
C ILE A 108 -3.34 -4.77 18.77
N PHE A 109 -3.07 -3.47 18.96
CA PHE A 109 -1.79 -2.84 18.65
C PHE A 109 -0.63 -3.49 19.41
N GLU A 110 -0.83 -3.85 20.68
CA GLU A 110 0.16 -4.56 21.50
C GLU A 110 0.58 -5.93 20.96
N LYS A 111 -0.23 -6.56 20.10
CA LYS A 111 0.07 -7.87 19.49
C LYS A 111 0.93 -7.77 18.24
N LEU A 112 1.09 -6.58 17.67
CA LEU A 112 1.93 -6.36 16.50
C LEU A 112 3.41 -6.46 16.87
N ALA A 113 4.26 -6.73 15.89
CA ALA A 113 5.71 -6.68 16.07
C ALA A 113 6.17 -5.26 16.46
N PRO A 114 7.21 -5.11 17.30
CA PRO A 114 7.65 -3.81 17.79
C PRO A 114 8.05 -2.84 16.67
N ASP A 115 8.66 -3.34 15.60
CA ASP A 115 9.03 -2.53 14.43
C ASP A 115 7.79 -1.98 13.70
N VAL A 116 6.74 -2.79 13.58
CA VAL A 116 5.48 -2.37 12.94
C VAL A 116 4.77 -1.34 13.81
N GLN A 117 4.76 -1.52 15.14
CA GLN A 117 4.21 -0.54 16.07
C GLN A 117 4.92 0.82 15.92
N LEU A 118 6.25 0.82 15.84
CA LEU A 118 7.04 2.04 15.66
C LEU A 118 6.71 2.75 14.34
N ASN A 119 6.66 2.00 13.24
CA ASN A 119 6.36 2.57 11.92
C ASN A 119 4.94 3.17 11.86
N ILE A 120 3.93 2.46 12.37
CA ILE A 120 2.57 2.98 12.44
C ILE A 120 2.50 4.22 13.35
N ALA A 121 3.13 4.18 14.53
CA ALA A 121 3.11 5.30 15.47
C ALA A 121 3.75 6.58 14.89
N ARG A 122 4.79 6.45 14.07
CA ARG A 122 5.41 7.58 13.35
C ARG A 122 4.49 8.21 12.32
N LYS A 123 3.63 7.42 11.68
CA LYS A 123 2.63 7.91 10.72
C LYS A 123 1.35 8.43 11.41
N MET A 124 1.16 8.12 12.68
CA MET A 124 0.00 8.59 13.44
C MET A 124 0.10 10.06 13.85
N ARG A 125 -1.07 10.72 13.95
CA ARG A 125 -1.16 12.03 14.61
C ARG A 125 -0.78 11.90 16.08
N GLY A 126 0.05 12.80 16.59
CA GLY A 126 0.55 12.77 17.97
C GLY A 126 -0.56 12.67 19.03
N ARG A 127 -1.70 13.35 18.83
CA ARG A 127 -2.86 13.26 19.73
C ARG A 127 -3.47 11.84 19.78
N SER A 128 -3.64 11.21 18.63
CA SER A 128 -4.22 9.87 18.54
C SER A 128 -3.26 8.81 19.07
N ALA A 129 -1.96 8.96 18.79
CA ALA A 129 -0.92 8.11 19.35
C ALA A 129 -0.89 8.20 20.88
N ALA A 130 -0.99 9.40 21.45
CA ALA A 130 -1.04 9.59 22.90
C ALA A 130 -2.28 8.93 23.54
N LEU A 131 -3.46 9.06 22.91
CA LEU A 131 -4.67 8.39 23.38
C LEU A 131 -4.56 6.87 23.30
N LEU A 132 -3.91 6.36 22.24
CA LEU A 132 -3.62 4.93 22.12
C LEU A 132 -2.70 4.47 23.26
N MET A 133 -1.59 5.18 23.50
CA MET A 133 -0.64 4.92 24.60
C MET A 133 -1.31 4.96 25.98
N ALA A 134 -2.27 5.86 26.19
CA ALA A 134 -3.02 5.95 27.44
C ALA A 134 -3.96 4.76 27.69
N SER A 135 -4.32 4.02 26.65
CA SER A 135 -5.28 2.89 26.72
C SER A 135 -4.62 1.51 26.61
N MET A 136 -3.30 1.45 26.47
CA MET A 136 -2.49 0.22 26.47
C MET A 136 -1.87 -0.05 27.84
N SER A 137 -1.27 -1.23 28.00
CA SER A 137 -0.46 -1.60 29.15
C SER A 137 0.72 -0.64 29.33
N SER A 138 1.04 -0.30 30.58
CA SER A 138 2.14 0.62 30.92
C SER A 138 3.48 0.16 30.37
N GLY A 139 3.74 -1.16 30.34
CA GLY A 139 4.96 -1.71 29.74
C GLY A 139 5.02 -1.48 28.22
N ALA A 140 3.92 -1.69 27.51
CA ALA A 140 3.86 -1.47 26.06
C ALA A 140 3.99 0.01 25.69
N ALA A 141 3.41 0.92 26.47
CA ALA A 141 3.56 2.36 26.27
C ALA A 141 5.00 2.84 26.50
N ALA A 142 5.67 2.30 27.51
CA ALA A 142 7.07 2.61 27.80
C ALA A 142 7.99 2.10 26.69
N ASP A 143 7.80 0.85 26.26
CA ASP A 143 8.50 0.24 25.12
C ASP A 143 8.35 1.11 23.86
N LEU A 144 7.11 1.44 23.48
CA LEU A 144 6.87 2.26 22.28
C LEU A 144 7.51 3.65 22.39
N SER A 145 7.51 4.24 23.59
CA SER A 145 8.13 5.54 23.84
C SER A 145 9.66 5.49 23.69
N MET A 146 10.30 4.43 24.19
CA MET A 146 11.73 4.17 23.98
C MET A 146 12.06 3.92 22.51
N ALA A 147 11.21 3.15 21.81
CA ALA A 147 11.35 2.93 20.37
C ALA A 147 11.22 4.22 19.55
N LEU A 148 10.29 5.11 19.92
CA LEU A 148 10.14 6.44 19.30
C LEU A 148 11.35 7.34 19.56
N ALA A 149 11.99 7.21 20.73
CA ALA A 149 13.25 7.87 21.06
C ALA A 149 14.49 7.27 20.35
N GLY A 150 14.31 6.19 19.58
CA GLY A 150 15.39 5.54 18.82
C GLY A 150 16.14 4.46 19.59
N HIS A 151 15.64 4.03 20.76
CA HIS A 151 16.22 2.92 21.50
C HIS A 151 15.64 1.57 21.03
N PRO A 152 16.48 0.57 20.74
CA PRO A 152 16.00 -0.74 20.31
C PRO A 152 15.30 -1.44 21.48
N VAL A 153 14.03 -1.76 21.31
CA VAL A 153 13.25 -2.51 22.30
C VAL A 153 13.31 -3.98 21.91
N SER A 154 14.19 -4.73 22.56
CA SER A 154 14.18 -6.20 22.46
C SER A 154 13.25 -6.73 23.54
N ARG A 155 11.98 -6.97 23.19
CA ARG A 155 11.03 -7.62 24.11
C ARG A 155 11.29 -9.14 24.07
N PRO A 156 11.78 -9.78 25.15
CA PRO A 156 11.73 -11.23 25.23
C PRO A 156 10.25 -11.63 25.26
N ALA A 157 9.87 -12.61 24.44
CA ALA A 157 8.52 -13.13 24.41
C ALA A 157 8.17 -13.77 25.77
N VAL A 158 7.55 -13.00 26.67
CA VAL A 158 7.10 -13.51 27.97
C VAL A 158 5.59 -13.73 27.93
N LEU A 159 5.27 -15.00 28.10
CA LEU A 159 4.10 -15.68 28.68
C LEU A 159 2.96 -14.77 29.18
N PRO A 160 1.69 -15.19 28.99
CA PRO A 160 0.52 -14.45 29.46
C PRO A 160 0.66 -14.15 30.95
N ALA A 161 0.55 -12.85 31.27
CA ALA A 161 0.62 -12.32 32.62
C ALA A 161 -0.31 -13.11 33.53
N ALA A 162 0.29 -13.77 34.51
CA ALA A 162 -0.38 -14.28 35.69
C ALA A 162 -1.27 -13.19 36.29
N GLU A 163 -2.44 -13.64 36.75
CA GLU A 163 -3.49 -12.86 37.39
C GLU A 163 -2.94 -11.83 38.38
N ARG A 164 -3.50 -10.62 38.30
CA ARG A 164 -3.27 -9.58 39.29
C ARG A 164 -3.59 -10.13 40.69
N PRO A 165 -2.66 -10.15 41.66
CA PRO A 165 -3.05 -10.32 43.05
C PRO A 165 -3.81 -9.05 43.46
N THR A 166 -5.09 -9.22 43.78
CA THR A 166 -5.90 -8.20 44.46
C THR A 166 -5.15 -7.68 45.69
N PRO A 167 -5.18 -6.38 46.00
CA PRO A 167 -4.58 -5.86 47.23
C PRO A 167 -5.34 -6.46 48.42
N ARG A 168 -4.69 -7.40 49.11
CA ARG A 168 -5.17 -7.93 50.38
C ARG A 168 -5.13 -6.77 51.37
N VAL A 169 -6.32 -6.26 51.69
CA VAL A 169 -6.58 -5.28 52.73
C VAL A 169 -5.76 -5.65 53.97
N ALA A 170 -4.89 -4.74 54.38
CA ALA A 170 -4.10 -4.84 55.59
C ALA A 170 -5.04 -5.02 56.79
N VAL A 171 -5.02 -6.20 57.39
CA VAL A 171 -5.62 -6.40 58.71
C VAL A 171 -4.62 -5.85 59.71
N ALA A 172 -4.89 -4.64 60.19
CA ALA A 172 -4.21 -4.05 61.32
C ALA A 172 -4.37 -4.97 62.54
N ARG A 173 -3.26 -5.54 63.01
CA ARG A 173 -3.21 -6.24 64.30
C ARG A 173 -3.00 -5.18 65.39
N ALA A 174 -4.11 -4.75 65.98
CA ALA A 174 -4.10 -3.96 67.21
C ALA A 174 -3.76 -4.86 68.40
N SER A 175 -2.84 -4.43 69.26
CA SER A 175 -2.66 -4.98 70.60
C SER A 175 -2.07 -3.90 71.51
N ALA A 176 -2.79 -3.64 72.62
CA ALA A 176 -2.43 -2.84 73.79
C ALA A 176 -2.31 -1.32 73.56
N SER A 177 -2.87 -0.42 74.36
CA SER A 177 -3.56 -0.49 75.66
C SER A 177 -4.03 0.93 75.97
N LEU A 178 -5.22 1.13 76.54
CA LEU A 178 -5.58 2.10 77.59
C LEU A 178 -7.12 2.23 77.70
N PRO A 179 -7.69 2.33 78.91
CA PRO A 179 -9.13 2.38 79.11
C PRO A 179 -9.64 3.83 79.18
N ARG A 180 -10.81 4.10 78.60
CA ARG A 180 -11.61 5.28 78.96
C ARG A 180 -13.11 4.99 78.82
N THR A 181 -13.68 4.72 79.99
CA THR A 181 -15.00 5.15 80.48
C THR A 181 -16.02 5.73 79.49
N ALA A 182 -17.15 5.01 79.44
CA ALA A 182 -18.53 5.46 79.68
C ALA A 182 -19.27 6.38 78.68
N ALA A 183 -20.54 5.98 78.49
CA ALA A 183 -21.73 6.78 78.17
C ALA A 183 -21.83 7.29 76.71
N ARG A 184 -23.00 7.46 76.09
CA ARG A 184 -24.42 7.11 76.26
C ARG A 184 -25.09 7.72 75.02
N SER A 185 -26.21 7.16 74.59
CA SER A 185 -27.29 7.86 73.85
C SER A 185 -27.05 8.23 72.37
N GLY A 186 -27.74 7.48 71.49
CA GLY A 186 -28.99 7.98 70.90
C GLY A 186 -28.92 8.56 69.48
N GLY A 187 -29.70 7.94 68.59
CA GLY A 187 -30.30 8.51 67.36
C GLY A 187 -29.32 8.81 66.23
N ASP A 188 -29.68 8.82 64.95
CA ASP A 188 -30.93 8.58 64.27
C ASP A 188 -30.61 8.58 62.76
N VAL A 189 -31.54 8.07 61.94
CA VAL A 189 -31.72 8.28 60.48
C VAL A 189 -30.57 8.03 59.48
N ALA A 190 -30.75 6.98 58.67
CA ALA A 190 -30.36 7.02 57.24
C ALA A 190 -31.27 6.13 56.37
N ARG A 191 -32.40 6.74 56.00
CA ARG A 191 -33.21 6.58 54.78
C ARG A 191 -32.56 5.74 53.65
N ILE A 192 -33.08 4.53 53.43
CA ILE A 192 -32.78 3.69 52.26
C ILE A 192 -33.66 4.16 51.10
N ALA A 193 -33.09 4.95 50.18
CA ALA A 193 -33.71 5.25 48.90
C ALA A 193 -33.24 4.23 47.85
N ARG A 194 -34.18 3.45 47.33
CA ARG A 194 -34.02 2.59 46.14
C ARG A 194 -34.15 3.44 44.87
N PRO A 195 -33.18 3.45 43.95
CA PRO A 195 -33.45 3.91 42.59
C PRO A 195 -33.99 2.75 41.74
N THR A 196 -35.19 2.95 41.20
CA THR A 196 -35.81 2.14 40.14
C THR A 196 -34.99 2.19 38.85
N VAL A 197 -34.90 1.03 38.20
CA VAL A 197 -34.24 0.77 36.92
C VAL A 197 -35.05 1.39 35.78
N THR A 198 -34.46 2.34 35.05
CA THR A 198 -35.00 2.87 33.78
C THR A 198 -34.35 2.11 32.62
N ALA A 199 -35.16 1.38 31.85
CA ALA A 199 -34.75 0.65 30.66
C ALA A 199 -34.41 1.60 29.48
N PRO A 200 -33.38 1.29 28.66
CA PRO A 200 -33.09 2.08 27.46
C PRO A 200 -34.02 1.72 26.29
N ARG A 201 -34.60 2.78 25.73
CA ARG A 201 -35.46 2.82 24.55
C ARG A 201 -34.65 2.51 23.28
N LEU A 202 -35.17 1.63 22.44
CA LEU A 202 -34.64 1.29 21.11
C LEU A 202 -34.56 2.54 20.20
N PRO A 203 -33.45 2.77 19.46
CA PRO A 203 -33.44 3.75 18.40
C PRO A 203 -34.03 3.18 17.10
N THR A 204 -35.04 3.90 16.60
CA THR A 204 -35.62 3.78 15.26
C THR A 204 -34.58 4.03 14.18
N VAL A 205 -34.52 3.13 13.19
CA VAL A 205 -33.68 3.22 11.99
C VAL A 205 -34.41 4.05 10.92
N PRO A 206 -33.88 5.18 10.42
CA PRO A 206 -34.36 5.74 9.16
C PRO A 206 -33.67 5.06 7.97
N ALA A 207 -34.50 4.71 6.98
CA ALA A 207 -34.16 4.03 5.75
C ALA A 207 -33.07 4.75 4.94
N ARG A 208 -32.12 3.96 4.41
CA ARG A 208 -31.11 4.39 3.43
C ARG A 208 -31.80 4.86 2.15
N ARG A 209 -31.57 6.12 1.75
CA ARG A 209 -31.81 6.54 0.37
C ARG A 209 -30.77 5.90 -0.54
N SER A 210 -31.27 5.14 -1.50
CA SER A 210 -30.54 4.51 -2.59
C SER A 210 -29.72 5.53 -3.39
N THR A 211 -28.41 5.32 -3.50
CA THR A 211 -27.48 6.11 -4.33
C THR A 211 -27.43 5.65 -5.79
N ALA A 212 -28.38 4.84 -6.24
CA ALA A 212 -28.37 4.28 -7.60
C ALA A 212 -28.68 5.31 -8.71
N ASN A 213 -29.28 6.47 -8.39
CA ASN A 213 -29.75 7.41 -9.43
C ASN A 213 -28.78 8.57 -9.76
N ARG A 214 -27.61 8.68 -9.13
CA ARG A 214 -26.69 9.81 -9.41
C ARG A 214 -25.72 9.57 -10.58
N ALA A 215 -25.58 8.32 -11.03
CA ALA A 215 -24.67 7.99 -12.14
C ALA A 215 -25.29 8.21 -13.53
N ALA A 216 -26.61 8.40 -13.64
CA ALA A 216 -27.30 8.55 -14.93
C ALA A 216 -27.39 10.01 -15.43
N ASP A 217 -27.42 11.00 -14.53
CA ASP A 217 -27.53 12.42 -14.94
C ASP A 217 -26.18 13.05 -15.35
N ALA A 218 -25.05 12.50 -14.92
CA ALA A 218 -23.74 13.07 -15.24
C ALA A 218 -23.27 12.74 -16.68
N SER A 219 -23.81 11.70 -17.33
CA SER A 219 -23.45 11.35 -18.70
C SER A 219 -24.26 12.07 -19.79
N ALA A 220 -25.34 12.77 -19.43
CA ALA A 220 -26.17 13.52 -20.37
C ALA A 220 -25.65 14.96 -20.62
N ALA A 221 -24.86 15.52 -19.70
CA ALA A 221 -24.35 16.89 -19.84
C ALA A 221 -23.08 17.02 -20.72
N GLU A 222 -22.33 15.93 -20.91
CA GLU A 222 -21.06 15.97 -21.66
C GLU A 222 -21.19 15.64 -23.16
N ALA A 223 -22.40 15.27 -23.61
CA ALA A 223 -22.70 15.06 -25.03
C ALA A 223 -23.09 16.36 -25.78
N ALA A 224 -23.40 17.45 -25.08
CA ALA A 224 -23.85 18.70 -25.70
C ALA A 224 -22.72 19.69 -26.08
N ALA A 225 -21.46 19.39 -25.75
CA ALA A 225 -20.34 20.31 -25.95
C ALA A 225 -19.45 20.01 -27.18
N ARG A 226 -19.79 19.01 -28.00
CA ARG A 226 -18.99 18.62 -29.19
C ARG A 226 -19.63 18.94 -30.54
N ASP A 227 -20.82 19.53 -30.59
CA ASP A 227 -21.54 19.80 -31.85
C ASP A 227 -21.59 21.30 -32.22
N GLY A 228 -20.52 22.04 -31.87
CA GLY A 228 -20.46 23.51 -32.01
C GLY A 228 -19.33 24.02 -32.91
N THR A 229 -18.85 23.24 -33.88
CA THR A 229 -17.86 23.71 -34.87
C THR A 229 -18.37 23.49 -36.29
N ALA A 230 -19.31 24.33 -36.71
CA ALA A 230 -19.52 24.67 -38.11
C ALA A 230 -20.26 26.01 -38.15
N ASP A 231 -19.54 27.11 -38.36
CA ASP A 231 -19.90 28.04 -39.44
C ASP A 231 -18.76 29.02 -39.72
N VAL A 232 -18.30 28.98 -40.96
CA VAL A 232 -17.47 30.00 -41.61
C VAL A 232 -18.43 30.88 -42.38
N PRO A 233 -18.38 32.21 -42.23
CA PRO A 233 -18.79 33.07 -43.32
C PRO A 233 -17.59 33.84 -43.87
N ALA A 234 -17.40 33.62 -45.16
CA ALA A 234 -16.60 34.44 -46.05
C ALA A 234 -17.13 35.88 -46.10
N ALA A 235 -16.21 36.84 -46.07
CA ALA A 235 -16.36 38.19 -46.61
C ALA A 235 -14.95 38.61 -47.06
N ARG A 236 -14.65 38.53 -48.37
CA ARG A 236 -14.92 39.51 -49.43
C ARG A 236 -14.01 40.73 -49.33
#